data_AF-R9JMX6-F1
#
_entry.id   AF-R9JMX6-F1
#
_cell.length_a   1.000
_cell.length_b   1.000
_cell.length_c   1.000
_cell.angle_alpha   90.00
_cell.angle_beta   90.00
_cell.angle_gamma   90.00
#
_symmetry.space_group_name_H-M   'P 1'
#
loop_
_entity.id
_entity.type
_entity.pdbx_description
1 polymer ?
#
loop_
_entity_poly.entity_id
_entity_poly.type
_entity_poly.pdbx_seq_one_letter_code
_entity_poly.pdbx_strand_id
1 'polypeptide(L)' 'MKFYEKEQPEFAKVQGGESRLYRENMRLSVSRPSWSNDEGIHMEKTVSVDLAANKGNQELIELLLNAIDLLKAE' A
#
# COMPACT_ATOMS: atom_id res chain seq x y z
N MET A 1 -4.29 17.41 9.34
CA MET A 1 -3.06 17.16 8.55
C MET A 1 -2.95 15.66 8.38
N LYS A 2 -2.80 15.14 7.15
CA LYS A 2 -2.67 13.69 6.92
C LYS A 2 -1.24 13.29 7.28
N PHE A 3 -1.06 12.48 8.32
CA PHE A 3 0.26 12.13 8.87
C PHE A 3 1.15 11.39 7.85
N TYR A 4 0.55 10.56 6.99
CA TYR A 4 1.24 9.79 5.96
C TYR A 4 1.82 10.60 4.78
N GLU A 5 1.46 11.88 4.62
CA GLU A 5 2.08 12.72 3.58
C GLU A 5 3.53 13.08 3.91
N LYS A 6 3.90 13.00 5.21
CA LYS A 6 5.25 13.29 5.70
C LYS A 6 6.08 12.04 6.00
N GLU A 7 5.42 10.90 6.18
CA GLU A 7 6.08 9.62 6.38
C GLU A 7 6.61 9.09 5.05
N GLN A 8 7.89 8.69 5.00
CA GLN A 8 8.44 7.99 3.85
C GLN A 8 8.02 6.52 3.92
N PRO A 9 7.18 6.03 2.99
CA PRO A 9 6.70 4.66 3.07
C PRO A 9 7.79 3.66 2.66
N GLU A 10 7.65 2.45 3.16
CA GLU A 10 8.40 1.31 2.68
C GLU A 10 7.76 0.80 1.38
N PHE A 11 8.55 0.73 0.31
CA PHE A 11 8.08 0.38 -1.02
C PHE A 11 8.40 -1.07 -1.38
N ALA A 12 7.44 -1.78 -1.95
CA ALA A 12 7.65 -3.07 -2.62
C ALA A 12 7.05 -3.00 -4.03
N LYS A 13 7.81 -3.37 -5.06
CA LYS A 13 7.37 -3.33 -6.45
C LYS A 13 7.15 -4.74 -6.95
N VAL A 14 5.95 -5.02 -7.47
CA VAL A 14 5.59 -6.31 -8.05
C VAL A 14 5.19 -6.13 -9.51
N GLN A 15 5.16 -7.22 -10.28
CA GLN A 15 4.81 -7.16 -11.71
C GLN A 15 3.45 -6.51 -11.98
N GLY A 16 2.52 -6.58 -11.02
CA GLY A 16 1.17 -6.02 -11.10
C GLY A 16 0.98 -4.63 -10.47
N GLY A 17 2.03 -3.98 -9.94
CA GLY A 17 1.91 -2.67 -9.30
C GLY A 17 2.91 -2.37 -8.18
N GLU A 18 2.57 -1.40 -7.35
CA GLU A 18 3.38 -0.92 -6.23
C GLU A 18 2.62 -1.04 -4.92
N SER A 19 3.27 -1.58 -3.89
CA SER A 19 2.78 -1.58 -2.51
C SER A 19 3.58 -0.58 -1.68
N ARG A 20 2.86 0.18 -0.84
CA ARG A 20 3.43 1.21 0.04
C ARG A 20 2.93 0.96 1.46
N LEU A 21 3.85 0.69 2.37
CA LEU A 21 3.55 0.53 3.79
C LEU A 21 3.99 1.78 4.55
N TYR A 22 3.02 2.41 5.20
CA TYR A 22 3.19 3.50 6.15
C TYR A 22 3.11 2.89 7.55
N ARG A 23 4.26 2.61 8.16
CA ARG A 23 4.38 1.85 9.40
C ARG A 23 3.90 2.64 10.60
N GLU A 24 4.22 3.93 10.67
CA GLU A 24 3.79 4.79 11.77
C GLU A 24 2.28 5.04 11.72
N ASN A 25 1.76 5.29 10.52
CA ASN A 25 0.33 5.51 10.33
C ASN A 25 -0.48 4.20 10.18
N MET A 26 0.17 3.04 10.27
CA MET A 26 -0.46 1.72 10.13
C MET A 26 -1.38 1.63 8.90
N ARG A 27 -0.86 2.01 7.73
CA ARG A 27 -1.62 2.04 6.47
C ARG A 27 -0.87 1.30 5.38
N LEU A 28 -1.60 0.43 4.68
CA LEU A 28 -1.11 -0.28 3.51
C LEU A 28 -1.82 0.22 2.26
N SER A 29 -1.08 0.68 1.27
CA SER A 29 -1.61 1.13 -0.02
C SER A 29 -1.10 0.24 -1.15
N VAL A 30 -1.98 -0.11 -2.09
CA VAL A 30 -1.64 -0.87 -3.30
C VAL A 30 -2.11 -0.07 -4.51
N SER A 31 -1.17 0.23 -5.41
CA SER A 31 -1.38 1.01 -6.61
C SER A 31 -1.12 0.15 -7.84
N ARG A 32 -2.03 0.19 -8.83
CA ARG A 32 -1.74 -0.38 -10.15
C ARG A 32 -0.83 0.55 -10.97
N PRO A 33 -0.05 0.00 -11.92
CA PRO A 33 0.68 0.81 -12.88
C PRO A 33 -0.27 1.78 -13.56
N SER A 34 0.20 3.01 -13.78
CA SER A 34 -0.57 3.98 -14.50
C SER A 34 -0.81 3.54 -15.95
N TRP A 35 -2.03 3.75 -16.42
CA TRP A 35 -2.41 3.54 -17.81
C TRP A 35 -3.35 4.66 -18.22
N SER A 36 -3.34 5.06 -19.48
CA SER A 36 -4.32 6.00 -20.01
C SER A 36 -5.42 5.25 -20.74
N ASN A 37 -6.67 5.67 -20.58
CA ASN A 37 -7.73 5.20 -21.48
C ASN A 37 -7.59 5.87 -22.87
N ASP A 38 -8.40 5.46 -23.83
CA ASP A 38 -8.37 6.00 -25.21
C ASP A 38 -8.71 7.50 -25.29
N GLU A 39 -9.22 8.08 -24.20
CA GLU A 39 -9.54 9.51 -24.05
C GLU A 39 -8.38 10.31 -23.42
N GLY A 40 -7.25 9.64 -23.11
CA GLY A 40 -6.08 10.27 -22.49
C GLY A 40 -6.19 10.49 -20.98
N ILE A 41 -7.21 9.94 -20.32
CA ILE A 41 -7.39 10.03 -18.86
C ILE A 41 -6.43 9.06 -18.17
N HIS A 42 -5.55 9.62 -17.34
CA HIS A 42 -4.59 8.86 -16.53
C HIS A 42 -5.32 8.09 -15.40
N MET A 43 -5.30 6.77 -15.48
CA MET A 43 -5.95 5.87 -14.55
C MET A 43 -4.92 5.24 -13.61
N GLU A 44 -4.89 5.73 -12.37
CA GLU A 44 -4.21 5.07 -11.26
C GLU A 44 -5.26 4.68 -10.22
N LYS A 45 -5.44 3.37 -10.00
CA LYS A 45 -6.27 2.88 -8.90
C LYS A 45 -5.35 2.54 -7.73
N THR A 46 -5.36 3.43 -6.73
CA THR A 46 -4.75 3.17 -5.43
C THR A 46 -5.83 2.78 -4.43
N VAL A 47 -5.78 1.56 -3.93
CA VAL A 47 -6.59 1.11 -2.80
C VAL A 47 -5.74 1.22 -1.54
N SER A 48 -6.33 1.65 -0.43
CA SER A 48 -5.64 1.71 0.85
C SER A 48 -6.45 1.02 1.93
N VAL A 49 -5.76 0.29 2.80
CA VAL A 49 -6.31 -0.35 3.99
C VAL A 49 -5.70 0.34 5.21
N ASP A 50 -6.56 0.78 6.13
CA ASP A 50 -6.16 1.25 7.45
C ASP A 50 -6.01 0.02 8.37
N LEU A 51 -4.77 -0.35 8.66
CA LEU A 51 -4.45 -1.47 9.56
C LEU A 51 -4.79 -1.10 11.00
N ALA A 52 -4.66 0.16 11.40
CA ALA A 52 -5.10 0.64 12.71
C ALA A 52 -6.62 0.61 12.88
N ALA A 53 -7.42 0.57 11.81
CA ALA A 53 -8.86 0.31 11.94
C ALA A 53 -9.17 -1.16 12.30
N ASN A 54 -8.20 -2.08 12.13
CA ASN A 54 -8.35 -3.52 12.34
C ASN A 54 -7.75 -4.01 13.67
N LYS A 55 -7.63 -3.16 14.70
CA LYS A 55 -6.94 -3.49 15.98
C LYS A 55 -7.47 -4.75 16.69
N GLY A 56 -8.73 -5.13 16.45
CA GLY A 56 -9.33 -6.35 17.00
C GLY A 56 -8.96 -7.63 16.26
N ASN A 57 -8.28 -7.53 15.11
CA ASN A 57 -7.85 -8.66 14.28
C ASN A 57 -6.34 -8.58 14.02
N GLN A 58 -5.58 -8.90 15.06
CA GLN A 58 -4.12 -8.77 15.04
C GLN A 58 -3.45 -9.76 14.08
N GLU A 59 -4.04 -10.94 13.89
CA GLU A 59 -3.57 -11.94 12.94
C GLU A 59 -3.61 -11.43 11.49
N LEU A 60 -4.68 -10.73 11.10
CA LEU A 60 -4.77 -10.08 9.79
C LEU A 60 -3.68 -9.00 9.61
N ILE A 61 -3.44 -8.20 10.64
CA ILE A 61 -2.41 -7.15 10.59
C ILE A 61 -1.03 -7.78 10.39
N GLU A 62 -0.69 -8.79 11.19
CA GLU A 62 0.60 -9.50 11.10
C GLU A 62 0.78 -10.18 9.74
N LEU A 63 -0.26 -10.83 9.22
CA LEU A 63 -0.24 -11.47 7.90
C LEU A 63 0.10 -10.45 6.80
N LEU A 64 -0.55 -9.28 6.81
CA LEU A 64 -0.34 -8.25 5.79
C LEU A 64 1.06 -7.61 5.90
N LEU A 65 1.57 -7.40 7.11
CA LEU A 65 2.93 -6.90 7.33
C LEU A 65 3.98 -7.89 6.82
N ASN A 66 3.84 -9.17 7.18
CA ASN A 66 4.76 -10.23 6.76
C ASN A 66 4.77 -10.42 5.24
N ALA A 67 3.59 -10.36 4.60
CA ALA A 67 3.50 -10.45 3.14
C ALA A 67 4.28 -9.33 2.45
N ILE A 68 4.23 -8.12 3.00
CA ILE A 68 4.96 -6.98 2.46
C ILE A 68 6.47 -7.13 2.65
N ASP A 69 6.91 -7.65 3.79
CA ASP A 69 8.34 -7.88 4.01
C ASP A 69 8.91 -8.97 3.10
N LEU A 70 8.12 -10.01 2.79
CA LEU A 70 8.47 -11.01 1.79
C LEU A 70 8.62 -10.39 0.39
N LEU A 71 7.69 -9.52 -0.01
CA LEU A 71 7.71 -8.86 -1.33
C LEU A 71 8.86 -7.86 -1.51
N LYS A 72 9.51 -7.41 -0.42
CA LYS A 72 10.71 -6.56 -0.49
C LYS A 72 12.01 -7.36 -0.59
N ALA A 73 11.97 -8.65 -0.25
CA ALA A 73 13.15 -9.51 -0.23
C ALA A 73 13.49 -10.10 -1.61
N GLU A 74 12.59 -9.97 -2.59
CA GLU A 74 12.79 -10.26 -4.02
C GLU A 74 13.32 -9.04 -4.80
#